data_AF-A0A453KY74-F1
#
_entry.id   AF-A0A453KY74-F1
#
_cell.length_a   1.000
_cell.length_b   1.000
_cell.length_c   1.000
_cell.angle_alpha   90.00
_cell.angle_beta   90.00
_cell.angle_gamma   90.00
#
_symmetry.space_group_name_H-M   'P 1'
#
loop_
_entity.id
_entity.type
_entity.pdbx_description
1 polymer ?
#
loop_
_entity_poly.entity_id
_entity_poly.type
_entity_poly.pdbx_seq_one_letter_code
_entity_poly.pdbx_strand_id
1 'polypeptide(L)'
;AEAVVVTNGLAGGGEASAEQRSLEAYAALYSGRTRLARLVFIAQRCGVEAIELAALRMAYDEAKAREDTAFYREAALRINGRLGPTHLLDQDWVDSVNHRAEQRKENLETELEVYKTCLHGESIRICYNDLGDFYYSHGRLTEAFKSYIKTEEYFSASEHVVQMCMKAILISVELGHNVRVLNFVSKAQGCQDPLSPIAIAKLQAVAGLARLGRKEYKLAAQEVCFTLFTDYCNHDHPSLFPFEFFCVCILIFC
;
A
#
# COMPACT_ATOMS: atom_id res chain seq x y z
N ALA A 1 53.69 35.99 1.11
CA ALA A 1 52.49 36.73 1.53
C ALA A 1 51.49 36.66 0.38
N GLU A 2 50.26 36.16 0.51
CA GLU A 2 49.55 35.48 1.58
C GLU A 2 48.30 34.89 0.91
N ALA A 3 47.92 33.67 1.29
CA ALA A 3 46.68 33.04 0.85
C ALA A 3 45.50 33.62 1.64
N VAL A 4 44.41 33.99 0.96
CA VAL A 4 43.14 34.27 1.63
C VAL A 4 42.18 33.12 1.34
N VAL A 5 42.11 32.23 2.33
CA VAL A 5 41.04 31.26 2.52
C VAL A 5 39.80 32.04 2.94
N VAL A 6 38.73 31.98 2.15
CA VAL A 6 37.38 32.39 2.61
C VAL A 6 36.59 31.12 2.88
N THR A 7 36.61 30.70 4.14
CA THR A 7 35.61 29.82 4.73
C THR A 7 34.29 30.58 4.80
N ASN A 8 33.23 30.07 4.16
CA ASN A 8 31.86 30.38 4.56
C ASN A 8 31.12 29.06 4.78
N GLY A 9 31.02 28.68 6.05
CA GLY A 9 30.08 27.69 6.52
C GLY A 9 28.74 28.33 6.92
N LEU A 10 27.75 27.44 7.07
CA LEU A 10 26.53 27.58 7.89
C LEU A 10 25.34 28.32 7.26
N ALA A 11 24.59 27.60 6.42
CA ALA A 11 23.16 27.85 6.18
C ALA A 11 22.32 26.56 5.94
N GLY A 12 22.79 25.37 6.32
CA GLY A 12 22.12 24.10 5.97
C GLY A 12 21.18 23.49 7.04
N GLY A 13 21.13 24.04 8.26
CA GLY A 13 20.43 23.40 9.38
C GLY A 13 18.92 23.66 9.45
N GLY A 14 18.45 24.80 8.93
CA GLY A 14 17.04 25.21 9.01
C GLY A 14 16.16 24.53 7.96
N GLU A 15 16.62 24.48 6.72
CA GLU A 15 15.86 23.93 5.58
C GLU A 15 15.70 22.40 5.68
N ALA A 16 16.78 21.67 6.02
CA ALA A 16 16.71 20.22 6.23
C ALA A 16 15.69 19.81 7.31
N SER A 17 15.52 20.63 8.35
CA SER A 17 14.54 20.37 9.42
C SER A 17 13.09 20.62 8.99
N ALA A 18 12.86 21.59 8.10
CA ALA A 18 11.54 21.89 7.55
C ALA A 18 11.11 20.85 6.49
N GLU A 19 12.04 20.41 5.66
CA GLU A 19 11.84 19.34 4.68
C GLU A 19 11.54 17.99 5.35
N GLN A 20 12.24 17.67 6.46
CA GLN A 20 11.95 16.48 7.25
C GLN A 20 10.54 16.50 7.87
N ARG A 21 10.09 17.63 8.44
CA ARG A 21 8.71 17.77 8.93
C ARG A 21 7.68 17.66 7.80
N SER A 22 8.03 18.16 6.61
CA SER A 22 7.16 18.06 5.43
C SER A 22 7.03 16.60 4.96
N LEU A 23 8.11 15.82 5.05
CA LEU A 23 8.11 14.39 4.76
C LEU A 23 7.26 13.61 5.79
N GLU A 24 7.38 13.91 7.08
CA GLU A 24 6.57 13.29 8.13
C GLU A 24 5.08 13.56 7.92
N ALA A 25 4.73 14.82 7.64
CA ALA A 25 3.35 15.22 7.33
C ALA A 25 2.82 14.50 6.08
N TYR A 26 3.64 14.38 5.03
CA TYR A 26 3.28 13.62 3.83
C TYR A 26 3.08 12.14 4.12
N ALA A 27 3.98 11.52 4.87
CA ALA A 27 3.92 10.10 5.19
C ALA A 27 2.70 9.76 6.06
N ALA A 28 2.26 10.68 6.93
CA ALA A 28 1.07 10.53 7.77
C ALA A 28 -0.26 10.47 7.00
N LEU A 29 -0.29 10.89 5.73
CA LEU A 29 -1.48 10.79 4.87
C LEU A 29 -1.78 9.36 4.40
N TYR A 30 -0.84 8.44 4.61
CA TYR A 30 -0.91 7.07 4.10
C TYR A 30 -0.72 6.08 5.23
N SER A 31 -1.22 4.86 5.04
CA SER A 31 -0.95 3.75 5.95
C SER A 31 -0.59 2.49 5.17
N GLY A 32 -0.20 1.44 5.89
CA GLY A 32 0.04 0.13 5.30
C GLY A 32 1.26 0.09 4.38
N ARG A 33 1.21 -0.87 3.45
CA ARG A 33 2.24 -1.09 2.44
C ARG A 33 2.43 0.12 1.52
N THR A 34 1.37 0.87 1.25
CA THR A 34 1.42 2.11 0.45
C THR A 34 2.35 3.15 1.07
N ARG A 35 2.32 3.32 2.40
CA ARG A 35 3.23 4.25 3.09
C ARG A 35 4.70 3.80 2.94
N LEU A 36 4.98 2.52 3.13
CA LEU A 36 6.32 1.95 2.94
C LEU A 36 6.82 2.14 1.50
N ALA A 37 6.01 1.78 0.51
CA ALA A 37 6.33 1.94 -0.92
C ALA A 37 6.66 3.40 -1.27
N ARG A 38 5.91 4.37 -0.71
CA ARG A 38 6.17 5.81 -0.89
C ARG A 38 7.49 6.26 -0.29
N LEU A 39 7.75 5.86 0.95
CA LEU A 39 8.98 6.27 1.64
C LEU A 39 10.20 5.75 0.89
N VAL A 40 10.16 4.49 0.43
CA VAL A 40 11.22 3.89 -0.40
C VAL A 40 11.38 4.63 -1.73
N PHE A 41 10.28 4.98 -2.40
CA PHE A 41 10.34 5.74 -3.64
C PHE A 41 10.90 7.16 -3.46
N ILE A 42 10.49 7.87 -2.40
CA ILE A 42 11.02 9.20 -2.08
C ILE A 42 12.53 9.09 -1.84
N ALA A 43 12.97 8.09 -1.08
CA ALA A 43 14.39 7.84 -0.86
C ALA A 43 15.15 7.61 -2.18
N GLN A 44 14.55 6.92 -3.16
CA GLN A 44 15.17 6.68 -4.46
C GLN A 44 15.29 7.92 -5.35
N ARG A 45 14.37 8.88 -5.24
CA ARG A 45 14.20 9.96 -6.23
C ARG A 45 14.54 11.35 -5.72
N CYS A 46 14.61 11.55 -4.41
CA CYS A 46 14.76 12.88 -3.83
C CYS A 46 16.10 13.54 -4.15
N GLY A 47 17.20 12.77 -4.23
CA GLY A 47 18.55 13.29 -4.49
C GLY A 47 19.15 14.13 -3.35
N VAL A 48 18.39 14.35 -2.26
CA VAL A 48 18.84 15.06 -1.05
C VAL A 48 19.07 14.04 0.07
N GLU A 49 20.31 13.99 0.56
CA GLU A 49 20.75 12.96 1.50
C GLU A 49 19.93 12.95 2.81
N ALA A 50 19.62 14.13 3.34
CA ALA A 50 18.88 14.28 4.60
C ALA A 50 17.44 13.76 4.52
N ILE A 51 16.77 13.93 3.38
CA ILE A 51 15.41 13.44 3.13
C ILE A 51 15.43 11.94 2.84
N GLU A 52 16.41 11.47 2.06
CA GLU A 52 16.60 10.05 1.77
C GLU A 52 16.74 9.25 3.08
N LEU A 53 17.67 9.65 3.95
CA LEU A 53 17.90 8.97 5.23
C LEU A 53 16.70 9.06 6.17
N ALA A 54 15.98 10.19 6.20
CA ALA A 54 14.76 10.32 6.98
C ALA A 54 13.65 9.39 6.48
N ALA A 55 13.48 9.28 5.16
CA ALA A 55 12.49 8.39 4.54
C ALA A 55 12.83 6.91 4.80
N LEU A 56 14.10 6.54 4.64
CA LEU A 56 14.57 5.17 4.92
C LEU A 56 14.45 4.80 6.39
N ARG A 57 14.72 5.73 7.32
CA ARG A 57 14.52 5.52 8.76
C ARG A 57 13.07 5.17 9.05
N MET A 58 12.14 5.99 8.57
CA MET A 58 10.71 5.75 8.77
C MET A 58 10.24 4.45 8.12
N ALA A 59 10.75 4.11 6.93
CA ALA A 59 10.43 2.85 6.26
C ALA A 59 10.95 1.64 7.05
N TYR A 60 12.17 1.72 7.60
CA TYR A 60 12.77 0.68 8.42
C TYR A 60 11.95 0.43 9.69
N ASP A 61 11.63 1.50 10.44
CA ASP A 61 10.90 1.40 11.71
C ASP A 61 9.49 0.84 11.50
N GLU A 62 8.79 1.32 10.47
CA GLU A 62 7.44 0.84 10.17
C GLU A 62 7.43 -0.59 9.61
N ALA A 63 8.38 -0.95 8.75
CA ALA A 63 8.48 -2.30 8.23
C ALA A 63 8.78 -3.31 9.35
N LYS A 64 9.65 -2.94 10.31
CA LYS A 64 9.94 -3.75 11.49
C LYS A 64 8.72 -3.91 12.38
N ALA A 65 7.97 -2.83 12.63
CA ALA A 65 6.73 -2.86 13.42
C ALA A 65 5.62 -3.72 12.79
N ARG A 66 5.59 -3.81 11.45
CA ARG A 66 4.61 -4.60 10.69
C ARG A 66 5.07 -6.03 10.40
N GLU A 67 6.28 -6.40 10.79
CA GLU A 67 6.93 -7.66 10.41
C GLU A 67 7.04 -7.86 8.88
N ASP A 68 7.09 -6.77 8.09
CA ASP A 68 7.32 -6.83 6.66
C ASP A 68 8.82 -6.99 6.36
N THR A 69 9.25 -8.24 6.30
CA THR A 69 10.67 -8.61 6.11
C THR A 69 11.25 -8.15 4.77
N ALA A 70 10.42 -7.96 3.74
CA ALA A 70 10.86 -7.51 2.42
C ALA A 70 11.22 -6.02 2.44
N PHE A 71 10.31 -5.16 2.90
CA PHE A 71 10.60 -3.72 3.03
C PHE A 71 11.66 -3.43 4.09
N TYR A 72 11.69 -4.20 5.18
CA TYR A 72 12.72 -4.08 6.20
C TYR A 72 14.12 -4.34 5.62
N ARG A 73 14.29 -5.44 4.88
CA ARG A 73 15.57 -5.78 4.24
C ARG A 73 15.97 -4.72 3.23
N GLU A 74 15.03 -4.25 2.40
CA GLU A 74 15.30 -3.20 1.42
C GLU A 74 15.76 -1.90 2.11
N ALA A 75 15.05 -1.44 3.15
CA ALA A 75 15.39 -0.23 3.88
C ALA A 75 16.77 -0.35 4.55
N ALA A 76 17.03 -1.46 5.24
CA ALA A 76 18.30 -1.72 5.92
C ALA A 76 19.51 -1.70 4.95
N LEU A 77 19.36 -2.37 3.80
CA LEU A 77 20.41 -2.43 2.77
C LEU A 77 20.68 -1.04 2.15
N ARG A 78 19.64 -0.22 1.95
CA ARG A 78 19.79 1.15 1.44
C ARG A 78 20.40 2.11 2.46
N ILE A 79 20.06 1.95 3.74
CA ILE A 79 20.67 2.71 4.84
C ILE A 79 22.17 2.42 4.89
N ASN A 80 22.59 1.17 4.65
CA ASN A 80 23.99 0.76 4.56
C ASN A 80 24.86 1.26 5.72
N GLY A 81 24.31 1.23 6.95
CA GLY A 81 24.99 1.67 8.17
C GLY A 81 25.11 3.19 8.37
N ARG A 82 24.58 4.03 7.46
CA ARG A 82 24.65 5.50 7.55
C ARG A 82 23.91 6.09 8.75
N LEU A 83 22.95 5.35 9.31
CA LEU A 83 22.20 5.70 10.53
C LEU A 83 22.75 5.02 11.80
N GLY A 84 23.94 4.43 11.72
CA GLY A 84 24.59 3.75 12.84
C GLY A 84 24.14 2.29 13.03
N PRO A 85 24.61 1.63 14.10
CA PRO A 85 24.44 0.18 14.29
C PRO A 85 22.98 -0.23 14.57
N THR A 86 22.12 0.70 14.99
CA THR A 86 20.71 0.43 15.32
C THR A 86 19.85 0.13 14.10
N HIS A 87 20.27 0.56 12.90
CA HIS A 87 19.54 0.39 11.64
C HIS A 87 20.23 -0.58 10.68
N LEU A 88 21.04 -1.50 11.24
CA LEU A 88 21.62 -2.59 10.47
C LEU A 88 20.57 -3.68 10.21
N LEU A 89 20.85 -4.49 9.18
CA LEU A 89 20.06 -5.67 8.89
C LEU A 89 20.29 -6.71 9.99
N ASP A 90 19.26 -6.93 10.80
CA ASP A 90 19.19 -8.05 11.74
C ASP A 90 18.67 -9.29 11.00
N GLN A 91 19.59 -10.16 10.58
CA GLN A 91 19.26 -11.36 9.82
C GLN A 91 18.55 -12.41 10.70
N ASP A 92 18.93 -12.52 11.97
CA ASP A 92 18.30 -13.44 12.93
C ASP A 92 16.83 -13.05 13.17
N TRP A 93 16.54 -11.74 13.27
CA TRP A 93 15.16 -11.26 13.34
C TRP A 93 14.36 -11.62 12.08
N VAL A 94 14.94 -11.43 10.89
CA VAL A 94 14.28 -11.79 9.62
C VAL A 94 13.95 -13.28 9.57
N ASP A 95 14.91 -14.13 9.95
CA ASP A 95 14.72 -15.58 9.93
C ASP A 95 13.68 -16.02 10.98
N SER A 96 13.69 -15.40 12.16
CA SER A 96 12.68 -15.63 13.20
C SER A 96 11.27 -15.25 12.75
N VAL A 97 11.09 -14.08 12.11
CA VAL A 97 9.81 -13.63 11.56
C VAL A 97 9.34 -14.58 10.46
N ASN A 98 10.21 -14.93 9.51
CA ASN A 98 9.87 -15.84 8.43
C ASN A 98 9.49 -17.24 8.93
N HIS A 99 10.17 -17.74 9.97
CA HIS A 99 9.82 -19.01 10.58
C HIS A 99 8.42 -18.98 11.23
N ARG A 100 8.11 -17.92 12.00
CA ARG A 100 6.75 -17.73 12.56
C ARG A 100 5.69 -17.61 11.48
N ALA A 101 6.01 -16.89 10.40
CA ALA A 101 5.11 -16.73 9.27
C ALA A 101 4.77 -18.07 8.61
N GLU A 102 5.77 -18.93 8.36
CA GLU A 102 5.53 -20.23 7.75
C GLU A 102 4.67 -21.13 8.65
N GLN A 103 4.93 -21.15 9.96
CA GLN A 103 4.07 -21.89 10.90
C GLN A 103 2.62 -21.35 10.90
N ARG A 104 2.44 -20.03 10.86
CA ARG A 104 1.11 -19.43 10.80
C ARG A 104 0.39 -19.79 9.49
N LYS A 105 1.12 -19.82 8.38
CA LYS A 105 0.60 -20.25 7.08
C LYS A 105 0.12 -21.70 7.11
N GLU A 106 0.94 -22.62 7.61
CA GLU A 106 0.58 -24.05 7.73
C GLU A 106 -0.68 -24.24 8.58
N ASN A 107 -0.83 -23.48 9.66
CA ASN A 107 -2.02 -23.51 10.51
C ASN A 107 -3.28 -23.03 9.75
N LEU A 108 -3.19 -21.93 8.99
CA LEU A 108 -4.30 -21.42 8.19
C LEU A 108 -4.68 -22.38 7.06
N GLU A 109 -3.71 -23.01 6.41
CA GLU A 109 -3.95 -24.01 5.36
C GLU A 109 -4.62 -25.27 5.94
N THR A 110 -4.20 -25.71 7.13
CA THR A 110 -4.83 -26.84 7.83
C THR A 110 -6.28 -26.52 8.20
N GLU A 111 -6.54 -25.33 8.73
CA GLU A 111 -7.88 -24.85 9.07
C GLU A 111 -8.80 -24.78 7.83
N LEU A 112 -8.27 -24.32 6.70
CA LEU A 112 -8.98 -24.30 5.42
C LEU A 112 -9.40 -25.71 4.97
N GLU A 113 -8.50 -26.69 5.06
CA GLU A 113 -8.81 -28.07 4.69
C GLU A 113 -9.88 -28.69 5.59
N VAL A 114 -9.87 -28.37 6.90
CA VAL A 114 -10.94 -28.78 7.81
C VAL A 114 -12.29 -28.19 7.36
N TYR A 115 -12.37 -26.88 7.09
CA TYR A 115 -13.63 -26.26 6.67
C TYR A 115 -14.14 -26.77 5.32
N LYS A 116 -13.24 -27.13 4.39
CA LYS A 116 -13.62 -27.79 3.13
C LYS A 116 -14.30 -29.13 3.37
N THR A 117 -13.83 -29.92 4.33
CA THR A 117 -14.49 -31.21 4.67
C THR A 117 -15.84 -31.02 5.35
N CYS A 118 -16.01 -29.97 6.16
CA CYS A 118 -17.25 -29.65 6.86
C CYS A 118 -18.32 -28.98 5.98
N LEU A 119 -17.99 -28.63 4.72
CA LEU A 119 -18.87 -28.02 3.71
C LEU A 119 -19.58 -26.73 4.16
N HIS A 120 -18.98 -25.95 5.06
CA HIS A 120 -19.48 -24.64 5.46
C HIS A 120 -18.91 -23.55 4.54
N GLY A 121 -19.67 -23.17 3.50
CA GLY A 121 -19.23 -22.21 2.49
C GLY A 121 -18.77 -20.85 3.06
N GLU A 122 -19.50 -20.30 4.04
CA GLU A 122 -19.14 -19.02 4.66
C GLU A 122 -17.83 -19.10 5.45
N SER A 123 -17.59 -20.22 6.16
CA SER A 123 -16.32 -20.45 6.87
C SER A 123 -15.15 -20.59 5.89
N ILE A 124 -15.36 -21.27 4.76
CA ILE A 124 -14.35 -21.37 3.69
C ILE A 124 -14.02 -19.98 3.12
N ARG A 125 -15.04 -19.14 2.90
CA ARG A 125 -14.88 -17.75 2.44
C ARG A 125 -14.04 -16.92 3.41
N ILE A 126 -14.34 -16.98 4.70
CA ILE A 126 -13.61 -16.27 5.76
C ILE A 126 -12.15 -16.76 5.79
N CYS A 127 -11.93 -18.07 5.75
CA CYS A 127 -10.58 -18.65 5.77
C CYS A 127 -9.74 -18.23 4.56
N TYR A 128 -10.32 -18.17 3.35
CA TYR A 128 -9.63 -17.62 2.18
C TYR A 128 -9.32 -16.12 2.30
N ASN A 129 -10.20 -15.33 2.93
CA ASN A 129 -9.92 -13.93 3.22
C ASN A 129 -8.77 -13.77 4.22
N ASP A 130 -8.75 -14.58 5.28
CA ASP A 130 -7.68 -14.57 6.29
C ASP A 130 -6.33 -14.98 5.68
N LEU A 131 -6.34 -15.97 4.79
CA LEU A 131 -5.16 -16.37 4.03
C LEU A 131 -4.70 -15.26 3.07
N GLY A 132 -5.63 -14.56 2.43
CA GLY A 132 -5.35 -13.40 1.59
C GLY A 132 -4.72 -12.24 2.39
N ASP A 133 -5.30 -11.90 3.54
CA ASP A 133 -4.80 -10.86 4.43
C ASP A 133 -3.42 -11.21 4.99
N PHE A 134 -3.19 -12.49 5.32
CA PHE A 134 -1.88 -13.02 5.70
C PHE A 134 -0.85 -12.86 4.57
N TYR A 135 -1.16 -13.28 3.35
CA TYR A 135 -0.23 -13.13 2.24
C TYR A 135 0.05 -11.66 1.90
N TYR A 136 -0.95 -10.79 2.03
CA TYR A 136 -0.79 -9.36 1.81
C TYR A 136 0.13 -8.72 2.85
N SER A 137 -0.02 -9.04 4.14
CA SER A 137 0.86 -8.49 5.19
C SER A 137 2.32 -8.89 5.00
N HIS A 138 2.59 -10.09 4.49
CA HIS A 138 3.94 -10.60 4.21
C HIS A 138 4.49 -10.25 2.82
N GLY A 139 3.76 -9.45 2.03
CA GLY A 139 4.20 -8.97 0.72
C GLY A 139 4.10 -9.97 -0.43
N ARG A 140 3.41 -11.09 -0.23
CA ARG A 140 3.12 -12.08 -1.28
C ARG A 140 1.86 -11.71 -2.04
N LEU A 141 1.95 -10.66 -2.84
CA LEU A 141 0.80 -10.06 -3.53
C LEU A 141 0.10 -11.01 -4.50
N THR A 142 0.82 -11.89 -5.19
CA THR A 142 0.23 -12.80 -6.19
C THR A 142 -0.61 -13.88 -5.52
N GLU A 143 -0.13 -14.43 -4.42
CA GLU A 143 -0.80 -15.44 -3.61
C GLU A 143 -1.99 -14.85 -2.84
N ALA A 144 -1.85 -13.63 -2.32
CA ALA A 144 -2.95 -12.88 -1.73
C ALA A 144 -4.09 -12.70 -2.73
N PHE A 145 -3.77 -12.25 -3.95
CA PHE A 145 -4.76 -12.08 -5.02
C PHE A 145 -5.50 -13.38 -5.34
N LYS A 146 -4.77 -14.49 -5.51
CA LYS A 146 -5.38 -15.81 -5.77
C LYS A 146 -6.34 -16.21 -4.67
N SER A 147 -5.98 -15.99 -3.40
CA SER A 147 -6.80 -16.33 -2.24
C SER A 147 -8.09 -15.53 -2.21
N TYR A 148 -8.03 -14.21 -2.47
CA TYR A 148 -9.24 -13.39 -2.53
C TYR A 148 -10.17 -13.78 -3.69
N ILE A 149 -9.64 -14.01 -4.90
CA ILE A 149 -10.50 -14.41 -6.03
C ILE A 149 -11.15 -15.77 -5.79
N LYS A 150 -10.47 -16.68 -5.05
CA LYS A 150 -11.03 -17.99 -4.71
C LYS A 150 -12.28 -17.92 -3.83
N THR A 151 -12.50 -16.80 -3.13
CA THR A 151 -13.73 -16.56 -2.34
C THR A 151 -14.99 -16.51 -3.19
N GLU A 152 -14.88 -16.25 -4.50
CA GLU A 152 -16.02 -16.10 -5.42
C GLU A 152 -16.92 -17.34 -5.51
N GLU A 153 -16.36 -18.53 -5.30
CA GLU A 153 -17.10 -19.80 -5.28
C GLU A 153 -18.03 -19.92 -4.06
N TYR A 154 -17.87 -19.06 -3.05
CA TYR A 154 -18.53 -19.17 -1.75
C TYR A 154 -19.37 -17.93 -1.39
N PHE A 155 -19.77 -17.14 -2.38
CA PHE A 155 -20.60 -15.95 -2.16
C PHE A 155 -22.06 -16.31 -1.88
N SER A 156 -22.58 -15.76 -0.77
CA SER A 156 -23.99 -15.83 -0.36
C SER A 156 -24.72 -14.49 -0.47
N ALA A 157 -23.98 -13.38 -0.53
CA ALA A 157 -24.49 -12.02 -0.63
C ALA A 157 -23.71 -11.22 -1.69
N SER A 158 -24.38 -10.25 -2.32
CA SER A 158 -23.78 -9.31 -3.26
C SER A 158 -22.70 -8.43 -2.64
N GLU A 159 -22.80 -8.14 -1.33
CA GLU A 159 -21.79 -7.40 -0.57
C GLU A 159 -20.41 -8.08 -0.66
N HIS A 160 -20.38 -9.42 -0.68
CA HIS A 160 -19.14 -10.18 -0.77
C HIS A 160 -18.41 -9.93 -2.09
N VAL A 161 -19.15 -9.70 -3.18
CA VAL A 161 -18.56 -9.34 -4.50
C VAL A 161 -17.83 -8.01 -4.40
N VAL A 162 -18.46 -7.00 -3.80
CA VAL A 162 -17.88 -5.66 -3.65
C VAL A 162 -16.64 -5.72 -2.74
N GLN A 163 -16.72 -6.42 -1.61
CA GLN A 163 -15.59 -6.59 -0.68
C GLN A 163 -14.39 -7.27 -1.36
N MET A 164 -14.62 -8.38 -2.08
CA MET A 164 -13.57 -9.05 -2.85
C MET A 164 -12.99 -8.12 -3.92
N CYS A 165 -13.83 -7.43 -4.69
CA CYS A 165 -13.37 -6.50 -5.73
C CYS A 165 -12.48 -5.41 -5.14
N MET A 166 -12.81 -4.85 -3.97
CA MET A 166 -11.97 -3.85 -3.30
C MET A 166 -10.58 -4.39 -2.93
N LYS A 167 -10.50 -5.61 -2.39
CA LYS A 167 -9.22 -6.27 -2.06
C LYS A 167 -8.41 -6.60 -3.33
N ALA A 168 -9.07 -7.10 -4.36
CA ALA A 168 -8.45 -7.42 -5.65
C ALA A 168 -7.92 -6.18 -6.39
N ILE A 169 -8.66 -5.06 -6.31
CA ILE A 169 -8.26 -3.75 -6.81
C ILE A 169 -7.00 -3.28 -6.09
N LEU A 170 -7.00 -3.29 -4.75
CA LEU A 170 -5.85 -2.85 -3.94
C LEU A 170 -4.57 -3.56 -4.36
N ILE A 171 -4.59 -4.89 -4.44
CA ILE A 171 -3.42 -5.66 -4.89
C ILE A 171 -3.07 -5.39 -6.35
N SER A 172 -4.07 -5.27 -7.23
CA SER A 172 -3.81 -5.01 -8.65
C SER A 172 -3.15 -3.64 -8.86
N VAL A 173 -3.50 -2.66 -8.03
CA VAL A 173 -2.88 -1.34 -7.99
C VAL A 173 -1.43 -1.44 -7.50
N GLU A 174 -1.15 -2.19 -6.42
CA GLU A 174 0.23 -2.42 -5.95
C GLU A 174 1.11 -3.15 -6.96
N LEU A 175 0.52 -4.09 -7.72
CA LEU A 175 1.22 -4.79 -8.81
C LEU A 175 1.34 -3.95 -10.11
N GLY A 176 0.72 -2.78 -10.19
CA GLY A 176 0.72 -1.93 -11.38
C GLY A 176 -0.14 -2.45 -12.55
N HIS A 177 -1.05 -3.39 -12.32
CA HIS A 177 -1.87 -4.01 -13.36
C HIS A 177 -3.17 -3.25 -13.64
N ASN A 178 -3.06 -2.07 -14.26
CA ASN A 178 -4.19 -1.15 -14.50
C ASN A 178 -5.39 -1.76 -15.25
N VAL A 179 -5.18 -2.72 -16.16
CA VAL A 179 -6.28 -3.39 -16.88
C VAL A 179 -7.14 -4.22 -15.93
N ARG A 180 -6.51 -4.95 -15.00
CA ARG A 180 -7.25 -5.75 -14.01
C ARG A 180 -8.06 -4.85 -13.10
N VAL A 181 -7.48 -3.72 -12.70
CA VAL A 181 -8.16 -2.72 -11.88
C VAL A 181 -9.48 -2.28 -12.52
N LEU A 182 -9.45 -1.89 -13.79
CA LEU A 182 -10.67 -1.47 -14.51
C LEU A 182 -11.71 -2.59 -14.61
N ASN A 183 -11.28 -3.83 -14.86
CA ASN A 183 -12.19 -4.98 -14.91
C ASN A 183 -12.91 -5.22 -13.57
N PHE A 184 -12.19 -5.12 -12.45
CA PHE A 184 -12.80 -5.27 -11.12
C PHE A 184 -13.66 -4.07 -10.72
N VAL A 185 -13.34 -2.86 -11.18
CA VAL A 185 -14.21 -1.69 -11.00
C VAL A 185 -15.54 -1.92 -11.72
N SER A 186 -15.51 -2.34 -12.98
CA SER A 186 -16.74 -2.65 -13.73
C SER A 186 -17.52 -3.80 -13.10
N LYS A 187 -16.83 -4.82 -12.56
CA LYS A 187 -17.47 -5.93 -11.82
C LYS A 187 -18.18 -5.43 -10.56
N ALA A 188 -17.55 -4.55 -9.79
CA ALA A 188 -18.16 -3.98 -8.58
C ALA A 188 -19.36 -3.08 -8.91
N GLN A 189 -19.26 -2.26 -9.95
CA GLN A 189 -20.36 -1.38 -10.41
C GLN A 189 -21.55 -2.15 -11.00
N GLY A 190 -21.31 -3.35 -11.53
CA GLY A 190 -22.36 -4.21 -12.08
C GLY A 190 -23.18 -4.96 -11.03
N CYS A 191 -22.91 -4.79 -9.73
CA CYS A 191 -23.70 -5.38 -8.67
C CYS A 191 -25.11 -4.76 -8.62
N GLN A 192 -26.13 -5.59 -8.38
CA GLN A 192 -27.54 -5.14 -8.39
C GLN A 192 -27.87 -4.26 -7.19
N ASP A 193 -27.18 -4.46 -6.06
CA ASP A 193 -27.43 -3.69 -4.85
C ASP A 193 -26.75 -2.32 -4.89
N PRO A 194 -27.43 -1.27 -4.35
CA PRO A 194 -26.90 0.08 -4.37
C PRO A 194 -25.60 0.15 -3.56
N LEU A 195 -24.53 0.58 -4.23
CA LEU A 195 -23.24 0.84 -3.58
C LEU A 195 -23.33 2.09 -2.70
N SER A 196 -22.60 2.08 -1.59
CA SER A 196 -22.49 3.28 -0.76
C SER A 196 -21.80 4.42 -1.55
N PRO A 197 -22.14 5.69 -1.29
CA PRO A 197 -21.48 6.82 -1.93
C PRO A 197 -19.96 6.78 -1.80
N ILE A 198 -19.47 6.32 -0.65
CA ILE A 198 -18.04 6.15 -0.37
C ILE A 198 -17.43 5.05 -1.26
N ALA A 199 -18.12 3.93 -1.44
CA ALA A 199 -17.64 2.87 -2.32
C ALA A 199 -17.59 3.34 -3.79
N ILE A 200 -18.58 4.10 -4.24
CA ILE A 200 -18.60 4.70 -5.58
C ILE A 200 -17.43 5.65 -5.76
N ALA A 201 -17.19 6.56 -4.81
CA ALA A 201 -16.07 7.49 -4.84
C ALA A 201 -14.71 6.77 -4.90
N LYS A 202 -14.53 5.70 -4.10
CA LYS A 202 -13.33 4.86 -4.13
C LYS A 202 -13.13 4.18 -5.49
N LEU A 203 -14.17 3.61 -6.07
CA LEU A 203 -14.10 2.94 -7.37
C LEU A 203 -13.78 3.91 -8.51
N GLN A 204 -14.36 5.11 -8.48
CA GLN A 204 -14.08 6.17 -9.47
C GLN A 204 -12.65 6.71 -9.34
N ALA A 205 -12.18 6.97 -8.11
CA ALA A 205 -10.81 7.40 -7.85
C ALA A 205 -9.79 6.39 -8.40
N VAL A 206 -10.01 5.10 -8.12
CA VAL A 206 -9.18 4.00 -8.63
C VAL A 206 -9.26 3.88 -10.15
N ALA A 207 -10.43 4.04 -10.75
CA ALA A 207 -10.58 3.98 -12.21
C ALA A 207 -9.84 5.12 -12.90
N GLY A 208 -9.95 6.35 -12.36
CA GLY A 208 -9.18 7.50 -12.81
C GLY A 208 -7.68 7.26 -12.71
N LEU A 209 -7.22 6.66 -11.60
CA LEU A 209 -5.83 6.28 -11.40
C LEU A 209 -5.34 5.25 -12.42
N ALA A 210 -6.11 4.18 -12.66
CA ALA A 210 -5.75 3.15 -13.62
C ALA A 210 -5.65 3.70 -15.05
N ARG A 211 -6.51 4.67 -15.42
CA ARG A 211 -6.44 5.38 -16.70
C ARG A 211 -5.26 6.35 -16.79
N LEU A 212 -4.89 6.99 -15.67
CA LEU A 212 -3.68 7.81 -15.59
C LEU A 212 -2.43 6.97 -15.89
N GLY A 213 -2.33 5.77 -15.32
CA GLY A 213 -1.26 4.82 -15.64
C GLY A 213 -1.24 4.37 -17.11
N ARG A 214 -2.37 4.39 -17.78
CA ARG A 214 -2.47 4.11 -19.23
C ARG A 214 -2.19 5.32 -20.12
N LYS A 215 -1.84 6.48 -19.54
CA LYS A 215 -1.65 7.77 -20.24
C LYS A 215 -2.93 8.31 -20.89
N GLU A 216 -4.10 7.86 -20.44
CA GLU A 216 -5.40 8.31 -20.93
C GLU A 216 -5.89 9.54 -20.15
N TYR A 217 -5.11 10.64 -20.20
CA TYR A 217 -5.27 11.80 -19.30
C TYR A 217 -6.65 12.46 -19.38
N LYS A 218 -7.26 12.51 -20.57
CA LYS A 218 -8.60 13.09 -20.76
C LYS A 218 -9.67 12.33 -19.98
N LEU A 219 -9.64 11.00 -20.06
CA LEU A 219 -10.60 10.14 -19.36
C LEU A 219 -10.32 10.08 -17.86
N ALA A 220 -9.03 10.13 -17.47
CA ALA A 220 -8.65 10.20 -16.05
C ALA A 220 -9.18 11.48 -15.39
N ALA A 221 -9.02 12.64 -16.05
CA ALA A 221 -9.47 13.92 -15.52
C ALA A 221 -11.00 13.99 -15.33
N GLN A 222 -11.76 13.36 -16.24
CA GLN A 222 -13.23 13.32 -16.14
C GLN A 222 -13.70 12.54 -14.90
N GLU A 223 -13.09 11.38 -14.64
CA GLU A 223 -13.44 10.55 -13.47
C GLU A 223 -13.04 11.23 -12.15
N VAL A 224 -11.82 11.78 -12.09
CA VAL A 224 -11.31 12.47 -10.89
C VAL A 224 -12.13 13.71 -10.53
N CYS A 225 -12.54 14.48 -11.54
CA CYS A 225 -13.35 15.69 -11.31
C CYS A 225 -14.74 15.35 -10.75
N PHE A 226 -15.31 14.22 -11.19
CA PHE A 226 -16.60 13.75 -10.69
C PHE A 226 -16.54 13.35 -9.21
N THR A 227 -15.44 12.73 -8.77
CA THR A 227 -15.22 12.35 -7.35
C THR A 227 -15.11 13.58 -6.44
N LEU A 228 -14.39 14.62 -6.88
CA LEU A 228 -14.27 15.87 -6.12
C LEU A 228 -15.61 16.60 -5.93
N PHE A 229 -16.50 16.49 -6.91
CA PHE A 229 -17.83 17.10 -6.85
C PHE A 229 -18.78 16.36 -5.90
N THR A 230 -18.62 15.03 -5.74
CA THR A 230 -19.45 14.22 -4.84
C THR A 230 -19.03 14.36 -3.37
N ASP A 231 -17.74 14.55 -3.09
CA ASP A 231 -17.25 14.80 -1.72
C ASP A 231 -17.67 16.19 -1.21
N TYR A 232 -17.71 17.21 -2.07
CA TYR A 232 -18.13 18.58 -1.70
C TYR A 232 -19.60 18.65 -1.24
N CYS A 233 -20.46 17.72 -1.65
CA CYS A 233 -21.86 17.66 -1.25
C CYS A 233 -22.13 16.83 0.02
N ASN A 234 -21.16 16.04 0.51
CA ASN A 234 -21.30 15.12 1.65
C ASN A 234 -20.58 15.62 2.92
N HIS A 235 -20.47 16.93 3.11
CA HIS A 235 -19.86 17.54 4.30
C HIS A 235 -20.68 17.26 5.57
N ASP A 236 -20.51 16.06 6.15
CA ASP A 236 -20.85 15.76 7.55
C ASP A 236 -19.90 14.75 8.22
N HIS A 237 -18.90 14.17 7.54
CA HIS A 237 -17.89 13.33 8.20
C HIS A 237 -16.47 13.50 7.64
N PRO A 238 -15.47 13.91 8.46
CA PRO A 238 -14.07 13.96 8.07
C PRO A 238 -13.45 12.58 8.28
N SER A 239 -13.71 11.62 7.39
CA SER A 239 -13.00 10.35 7.40
C SER A 239 -12.03 10.24 6.22
N LEU A 240 -10.76 10.45 6.55
CA LEU A 240 -9.51 10.23 5.80
C LEU A 240 -9.47 8.90 5.03
N PHE A 241 -10.06 8.78 3.83
CA PHE A 241 -9.94 7.54 3.05
C PHE A 241 -9.81 7.63 1.50
N PRO A 242 -9.85 8.79 0.80
CA PRO A 242 -9.55 8.80 -0.64
C PRO A 242 -8.05 8.76 -0.97
N PHE A 243 -7.15 9.00 0.01
CA PHE A 243 -5.70 9.15 -0.24
C PHE A 243 -4.93 7.84 -0.45
N GLU A 244 -5.34 6.72 0.17
CA GLU A 244 -4.58 5.46 0.03
C GLU A 244 -4.55 4.94 -1.41
N PHE A 245 -5.64 5.16 -2.16
CA PHE A 245 -5.76 4.71 -3.55
C PHE A 245 -5.22 5.74 -4.55
N PHE A 246 -5.41 7.04 -4.32
CA PHE A 246 -5.20 8.09 -5.33
C PHE A 246 -3.79 8.17 -5.92
N CYS A 247 -2.83 7.49 -5.33
CA CYS A 247 -1.46 7.93 -5.44
C CYS A 247 -0.47 6.76 -5.58
N VAL A 248 -0.91 5.48 -5.53
CA VAL A 248 -0.02 4.31 -5.75
C VAL A 248 0.64 4.37 -7.14
N CYS A 249 0.01 5.00 -8.12
CA CYS A 249 0.57 5.17 -9.45
C CYS A 249 1.61 6.31 -9.61
N ILE A 250 1.70 7.31 -8.70
CA ILE A 250 2.80 8.29 -8.81
C ILE A 250 4.17 7.58 -8.62
N LEU A 251 4.20 6.45 -7.91
CA LEU A 251 5.42 5.66 -7.70
C LEU A 251 5.72 4.67 -8.84
N ILE A 252 4.68 4.19 -9.55
CA ILE A 252 4.82 3.20 -10.62
C ILE A 252 5.05 3.88 -11.99
N PHE A 253 4.61 5.14 -12.15
CA PHE A 253 4.63 5.85 -13.44
C PHE A 253 5.64 7.00 -13.56
N CYS A 254 6.42 7.29 -12.51
CA CYS A 254 7.58 8.22 -12.55
C CYS A 254 8.88 7.46 -12.26
#